data_AF-E4ZMN6-F1
#
_entry.id   AF-E4ZMN6-F1
#
_cell.length_a   1.000
_cell.length_b   1.000
_cell.length_c   1.000
_cell.angle_alpha   90.00
_cell.angle_beta   90.00
_cell.angle_gamma   90.00
#
_symmetry.space_group_name_H-M   'P 1'
#
loop_
_entity.id
_entity.type
_entity.pdbx_description
1 polymer ?
#
loop_
_entity_poly.entity_id
_entity_poly.type
_entity_poly.pdbx_seq_one_letter_code
_entity_poly.pdbx_strand_id
1 'polypeptide(L)'
;MQYRQIGNQAGLALFGGVSFSKFNTHIFHRQVPRAPSLSIDVCRNQRLGGPGLSLVDLVLTSHVSTPQVLAPKEAEHLIESENCWHDYPLLTVQLSCHLNGIHEMAHPVQTWPKEQEENFPWSHTPICTPSLPSLNSPLCVYTSTTFASGRGLSIFTTPNLANHFASLPVFHNASILAEQDINGDTGTWRTETIPGKGIGMVASHTLDFGDRVTSYTPAFLAVLEDELGTLNREKWWRIAISQLPDGKDGEESVKDKFMGLATVYGDERVKVQDIVKANTFQLEVQGINHLAVWPETSRLNHDCGPKYVLFYAYGHPP
;
A
#
# COMPACT_ATOMS: atom_id res chain seq x y z
N MET A 1 -34.65 33.25 5.55
CA MET A 1 -33.81 34.42 5.23
C MET A 1 -33.08 34.14 3.91
N GLN A 2 -32.81 35.16 3.09
CA GLN A 2 -32.05 35.02 1.82
C GLN A 2 -30.68 35.71 1.95
N TYR A 3 -29.63 35.11 1.39
CA TYR A 3 -28.44 35.73 0.76
C TYR A 3 -27.71 34.56 0.09
N ARG A 4 -27.61 34.41 -1.25
CA ARG A 4 -27.16 35.27 -2.38
C ARG A 4 -25.64 35.23 -2.56
N GLN A 5 -25.21 34.79 -3.74
CA GLN A 5 -23.81 34.60 -4.15
C GLN A 5 -22.99 35.89 -4.18
N ILE A 6 -21.67 35.74 -3.98
CA ILE A 6 -20.63 36.56 -4.63
C ILE A 6 -19.53 35.58 -5.09
N GLY A 7 -18.96 35.80 -6.27
CA GLY A 7 -17.77 35.10 -6.77
C GLY A 7 -16.74 36.10 -7.31
N ASN A 8 -15.52 35.65 -7.62
CA ASN A 8 -14.51 36.50 -8.26
C ASN A 8 -13.50 35.67 -9.09
N GLN A 9 -12.86 36.30 -10.09
CA GLN A 9 -11.85 35.70 -10.97
C GLN A 9 -10.53 36.49 -10.93
N ALA A 10 -9.39 35.78 -10.94
CA ALA A 10 -8.06 36.21 -11.43
C ALA A 10 -7.09 35.00 -11.39
N GLY A 11 -6.02 34.88 -12.19
CA GLY A 11 -5.67 35.65 -13.40
C GLY A 11 -4.15 35.76 -13.66
N LEU A 12 -3.58 34.87 -14.51
CA LEU A 12 -2.18 34.87 -15.02
C LEU A 12 -1.05 34.69 -13.94
N ALA A 13 0.21 34.32 -14.25
CA ALA A 13 0.98 34.37 -15.50
C ALA A 13 2.00 33.20 -15.68
N LEU A 14 2.70 33.19 -16.82
CA LEU A 14 3.78 32.24 -17.22
C LEU A 14 5.18 32.84 -17.00
N PHE A 15 6.24 32.00 -16.93
CA PHE A 15 7.55 32.21 -17.60
C PHE A 15 8.42 30.93 -17.55
N GLY A 16 9.49 30.87 -18.37
CA GLY A 16 10.42 29.72 -18.42
C GLY A 16 11.81 30.10 -18.98
N GLY A 17 12.76 29.15 -18.99
CA GLY A 17 14.17 29.34 -19.44
C GLY A 17 14.90 28.02 -19.69
N VAL A 18 16.02 28.03 -20.44
CA VAL A 18 16.61 26.82 -21.07
C VAL A 18 18.16 26.87 -21.20
N SER A 19 18.83 25.71 -21.10
CA SER A 19 20.24 25.44 -21.51
C SER A 19 21.37 26.12 -20.70
N PHE A 20 22.66 25.74 -20.78
CA PHE A 20 23.42 24.71 -21.55
C PHE A 20 24.43 23.99 -20.59
N SER A 21 25.45 23.16 -20.91
CA SER A 21 26.23 22.85 -22.12
C SER A 21 26.86 21.42 -22.05
N LYS A 22 27.98 21.15 -22.75
CA LYS A 22 28.89 19.97 -22.61
C LYS A 22 30.36 20.40 -22.53
N PHE A 23 31.27 19.50 -22.13
CA PHE A 23 32.68 19.51 -22.53
C PHE A 23 33.22 18.09 -22.79
N ASN A 24 34.28 17.96 -23.59
CA ASN A 24 34.86 16.69 -24.06
C ASN A 24 36.32 16.89 -24.55
N THR A 25 37.26 16.00 -24.20
CA THR A 25 38.66 16.04 -24.68
C THR A 25 39.35 14.66 -24.64
N HIS A 26 40.48 14.48 -25.34
CA HIS A 26 41.05 13.17 -25.72
C HIS A 26 42.60 13.09 -25.57
N ILE A 27 43.14 11.84 -25.54
CA ILE A 27 44.51 11.43 -26.02
C ILE A 27 45.71 11.79 -25.06
N PHE A 28 46.77 10.97 -24.82
CA PHE A 28 47.21 9.67 -25.40
C PHE A 28 48.18 8.83 -24.50
N HIS A 29 48.73 7.74 -25.06
CA HIS A 29 50.03 7.08 -24.79
C HIS A 29 50.41 6.38 -23.45
N ARG A 30 49.91 5.13 -23.30
CA ARG A 30 50.68 3.86 -23.14
C ARG A 30 51.99 3.82 -22.32
N GLN A 31 51.95 3.17 -21.14
CA GLN A 31 52.99 2.23 -20.68
C GLN A 31 52.42 1.18 -19.69
N VAL A 32 53.03 -0.01 -19.62
CA VAL A 32 52.67 -1.21 -18.82
C VAL A 32 54.03 -1.89 -18.53
N PRO A 33 54.40 -2.33 -17.29
CA PRO A 33 53.60 -3.26 -16.47
C PRO A 33 53.67 -3.13 -14.92
N ARG A 34 52.55 -3.48 -14.27
CA ARG A 34 52.42 -4.41 -13.11
C ARG A 34 50.93 -4.52 -12.78
N ALA A 35 50.48 -5.68 -12.28
CA ALA A 35 49.08 -5.83 -11.85
C ALA A 35 48.84 -4.99 -10.57
N PRO A 36 47.89 -4.05 -10.55
CA PRO A 36 47.59 -3.29 -9.35
C PRO A 36 46.70 -4.10 -8.40
N SER A 37 47.11 -4.25 -7.14
CA SER A 37 46.14 -4.52 -6.07
C SER A 37 45.25 -3.28 -5.93
N LEU A 38 43.97 -3.40 -6.27
CA LEU A 38 43.03 -2.28 -6.28
C LEU A 38 42.64 -1.87 -4.85
N SER A 39 43.55 -1.15 -4.17
CA SER A 39 43.28 -0.54 -2.88
C SER A 39 42.48 0.74 -3.08
N ILE A 40 41.18 0.69 -2.78
CA ILE A 40 40.35 1.89 -2.65
C ILE A 40 40.45 2.35 -1.19
N ASP A 41 40.84 3.61 -0.99
CA ASP A 41 41.14 4.24 0.31
C ASP A 41 40.19 5.44 0.45
N VAL A 42 38.91 5.14 0.73
CA VAL A 42 37.75 6.04 0.59
C VAL A 42 37.88 7.24 1.51
N CYS A 43 38.28 7.01 2.77
CA CYS A 43 38.33 8.08 3.77
C CYS A 43 39.51 9.05 3.56
N ARG A 44 40.46 8.75 2.66
CA ARG A 44 41.64 9.59 2.42
C ARG A 44 41.35 10.86 1.62
N ASN A 45 40.33 10.86 0.78
CA ASN A 45 39.96 12.03 -0.04
C ASN A 45 39.23 13.13 0.74
N GLN A 46 38.59 12.84 1.89
CA GLN A 46 37.80 13.84 2.63
C GLN A 46 38.62 14.95 3.30
N ARG A 47 39.96 14.86 3.33
CA ARG A 47 40.82 15.94 3.87
C ARG A 47 40.93 17.18 2.97
N LEU A 48 40.33 17.18 1.77
CA LEU A 48 40.40 18.29 0.81
C LEU A 48 39.02 18.83 0.38
N GLY A 49 38.08 18.95 1.32
CA GLY A 49 37.05 20.01 1.26
C GLY A 49 35.58 19.56 1.31
N GLY A 50 34.90 19.95 2.39
CA GLY A 50 33.44 20.04 2.46
C GLY A 50 32.67 18.73 2.74
N PRO A 51 31.44 18.83 3.28
CA PRO A 51 30.57 17.68 3.53
C PRO A 51 29.87 17.22 2.23
N GLY A 52 30.63 16.60 1.33
CA GLY A 52 30.11 15.96 0.11
C GLY A 52 30.07 14.44 0.23
N LEU A 53 28.90 13.83 -0.02
CA LEU A 53 28.78 12.38 -0.22
C LEU A 53 29.31 12.02 -1.61
N SER A 54 30.50 11.41 -1.66
CA SER A 54 31.08 10.88 -2.90
C SER A 54 30.57 9.46 -3.15
N LEU A 55 29.54 9.32 -3.98
CA LEU A 55 29.12 8.00 -4.49
C LEU A 55 30.21 7.45 -5.42
N VAL A 56 30.70 6.25 -5.09
CA VAL A 56 31.67 5.49 -5.89
C VAL A 56 31.14 4.07 -6.00
N ASP A 57 30.36 3.80 -7.04
CA ASP A 57 29.89 2.45 -7.36
C ASP A 57 31.08 1.60 -7.82
N LEU A 58 31.31 0.46 -7.17
CA LEU A 58 32.49 -0.35 -7.44
C LEU A 58 32.18 -1.84 -7.36
N VAL A 59 32.30 -2.50 -8.51
CA VAL A 59 32.08 -3.95 -8.65
C VAL A 59 33.38 -4.68 -8.34
N LEU A 60 33.41 -5.40 -7.22
CA LEU A 60 34.56 -6.21 -6.79
C LEU A 60 34.34 -7.69 -7.13
N THR A 61 35.24 -8.27 -7.92
CA THR A 61 35.37 -9.72 -8.09
C THR A 61 36.44 -10.24 -7.12
N SER A 62 36.05 -10.98 -6.09
CA SER A 62 37.00 -11.57 -5.14
C SER A 62 37.55 -12.91 -5.64
N HIS A 63 38.85 -13.10 -5.49
CA HIS A 63 39.51 -14.40 -5.54
C HIS A 63 40.24 -14.58 -4.20
N VAL A 64 39.95 -15.68 -3.49
CA VAL A 64 40.53 -15.95 -2.17
C VAL A 64 41.39 -17.22 -2.27
N SER A 65 42.70 -17.04 -2.30
CA SER A 65 43.67 -18.14 -2.20
C SER A 65 43.89 -18.49 -0.72
N THR A 66 43.66 -19.74 -0.34
CA THR A 66 43.90 -20.21 1.03
C THR A 66 45.40 -20.45 1.30
N PRO A 67 45.93 -20.15 2.51
CA PRO A 67 47.32 -20.43 2.85
C PRO A 67 47.55 -21.93 3.10
N GLN A 68 48.61 -22.51 2.52
CA GLN A 68 49.02 -23.88 2.81
C GLN A 68 49.84 -23.98 4.11
N VAL A 69 49.68 -25.11 4.81
CA VAL A 69 50.57 -25.53 5.91
C VAL A 69 51.45 -26.69 5.44
N LEU A 70 52.76 -26.52 5.57
CA LEU A 70 53.80 -27.54 5.37
C LEU A 70 53.95 -28.36 6.66
N ALA A 71 54.26 -29.66 6.71
CA ALA A 71 54.48 -30.76 5.74
C ALA A 71 54.53 -32.09 6.59
N PRO A 72 55.04 -33.28 6.18
CA PRO A 72 55.57 -33.71 4.88
C PRO A 72 55.20 -35.15 4.40
N LYS A 73 55.59 -35.42 3.13
CA LYS A 73 56.01 -36.70 2.52
C LYS A 73 55.01 -37.81 2.11
N GLU A 74 55.26 -38.24 0.87
CA GLU A 74 55.14 -39.60 0.28
C GLU A 74 53.77 -40.14 -0.18
N ALA A 75 53.87 -41.13 -1.09
CA ALA A 75 52.84 -41.80 -1.90
C ALA A 75 52.22 -41.04 -3.10
N GLU A 76 52.25 -41.70 -4.26
CA GLU A 76 51.55 -41.35 -5.50
C GLU A 76 50.15 -42.01 -5.51
N HIS A 77 49.12 -41.40 -6.11
CA HIS A 77 48.46 -41.91 -7.34
C HIS A 77 47.30 -41.00 -7.81
N LEU A 78 46.85 -41.23 -9.05
CA LEU A 78 45.81 -40.51 -9.82
C LEU A 78 44.42 -40.43 -9.16
N ILE A 79 43.65 -39.36 -9.49
CA ILE A 79 42.27 -39.41 -10.06
C ILE A 79 41.82 -37.99 -10.48
N GLU A 80 40.90 -37.89 -11.45
CA GLU A 80 40.30 -36.62 -11.95
C GLU A 80 39.11 -36.13 -11.11
N SER A 81 38.57 -34.94 -11.44
CA SER A 81 37.53 -34.16 -10.73
C SER A 81 38.04 -33.41 -9.47
N GLU A 82 37.50 -32.25 -9.07
CA GLU A 82 36.28 -31.53 -9.49
C GLU A 82 36.54 -30.07 -9.92
N ASN A 83 35.61 -29.50 -10.70
CA ASN A 83 35.66 -28.11 -11.16
C ASN A 83 34.83 -27.22 -10.19
N CYS A 84 35.42 -26.79 -9.07
CA CYS A 84 34.72 -26.07 -7.99
C CYS A 84 34.44 -24.58 -8.27
N TRP A 85 33.96 -24.24 -9.48
CA TRP A 85 33.42 -22.91 -9.79
C TRP A 85 32.05 -22.73 -9.14
N HIS A 86 32.03 -22.14 -7.94
CA HIS A 86 30.80 -21.71 -7.29
C HIS A 86 30.41 -20.33 -7.80
N ASP A 87 29.29 -20.25 -8.53
CA ASP A 87 28.66 -18.98 -8.93
C ASP A 87 28.06 -18.28 -7.70
N TYR A 88 28.88 -17.46 -7.03
CA TYR A 88 28.39 -16.53 -6.01
C TYR A 88 27.75 -15.30 -6.68
N PRO A 89 26.57 -14.83 -6.21
CA PRO A 89 25.95 -13.64 -6.77
C PRO A 89 26.84 -12.40 -6.56
N LEU A 90 26.93 -11.56 -7.58
CA LEU A 90 27.64 -10.28 -7.50
C LEU A 90 26.90 -9.33 -6.54
N LEU A 91 27.47 -9.07 -5.37
CA LEU A 91 26.95 -8.07 -4.44
C LEU A 91 27.46 -6.68 -4.81
N THR A 92 26.54 -5.76 -5.05
CA THR A 92 26.81 -4.31 -4.95
C THR A 92 26.90 -3.92 -3.47
N VAL A 93 27.90 -3.13 -3.10
CA VAL A 93 28.06 -2.60 -1.74
C VAL A 93 28.19 -1.08 -1.76
N GLN A 94 27.53 -0.41 -0.82
CA GLN A 94 27.71 1.02 -0.59
C GLN A 94 28.79 1.21 0.49
N LEU A 95 29.88 1.87 0.11
CA LEU A 95 30.96 2.23 1.03
C LEU A 95 30.65 3.57 1.71
N SER A 96 30.91 3.68 3.01
CA SER A 96 30.81 4.92 3.77
C SER A 96 31.94 5.05 4.80
N CYS A 97 32.27 6.29 5.19
CA CYS A 97 33.23 6.57 6.26
C CYS A 97 32.49 6.95 7.54
N HIS A 98 32.87 6.34 8.66
CA HIS A 98 32.42 6.77 9.99
C HIS A 98 32.93 8.18 10.32
N LEU A 99 32.21 8.95 11.15
CA LEU A 99 32.44 10.39 11.40
C LEU A 99 33.83 10.77 11.93
N ASN A 100 34.60 9.81 12.45
CA ASN A 100 35.99 10.02 12.89
C ASN A 100 37.04 9.85 11.76
N GLY A 101 36.63 9.35 10.58
CA GLY A 101 37.52 9.07 9.45
C GLY A 101 38.48 7.89 9.65
N ILE A 102 38.21 7.01 10.63
CA ILE A 102 39.08 5.86 11.00
C ILE A 102 38.52 4.53 10.50
N HIS A 103 37.21 4.46 10.24
CA HIS A 103 36.53 3.22 9.83
C HIS A 103 35.78 3.40 8.51
N GLU A 104 36.06 2.52 7.56
CA GLU A 104 35.24 2.28 6.38
C GLU A 104 34.18 1.24 6.72
N MET A 105 32.94 1.46 6.26
CA MET A 105 31.80 0.58 6.47
C MET A 105 31.21 0.23 5.10
N ALA A 106 31.22 -1.06 4.77
CA ALA A 106 30.57 -1.59 3.57
C ALA A 106 29.17 -2.09 3.94
N HIS A 107 28.14 -1.42 3.44
CA HIS A 107 26.76 -1.87 3.56
C HIS A 107 26.38 -2.64 2.29
N PRO A 108 25.91 -3.89 2.39
CA PRO A 108 25.31 -4.58 1.24
C PRO A 108 24.18 -3.73 0.67
N VAL A 109 24.20 -3.43 -0.63
CA VAL A 109 23.02 -2.89 -1.31
C VAL A 109 22.04 -4.04 -1.43
N GLN A 110 21.19 -4.14 -0.42
CA GLN A 110 20.19 -5.20 -0.33
C GLN A 110 19.17 -4.98 -1.44
N THR A 111 19.35 -5.68 -2.56
CA THR A 111 18.40 -5.70 -3.68
C THR A 111 17.19 -6.54 -3.28
N TRP A 112 16.34 -5.95 -2.44
CA TRP A 112 14.98 -6.42 -2.21
C TRP A 112 14.28 -6.61 -3.57
N PRO A 113 13.46 -7.65 -3.77
CA PRO A 113 12.63 -7.77 -4.95
C PRO A 113 11.71 -6.54 -5.05
N LYS A 114 11.92 -5.69 -6.06
CA LYS A 114 11.16 -4.43 -6.26
C LYS A 114 9.66 -4.63 -6.54
N GLU A 115 9.25 -5.87 -6.76
CA GLU A 115 7.88 -6.32 -7.01
C GLU A 115 6.88 -5.90 -5.91
N GLN A 116 7.34 -5.59 -4.69
CA GLN A 116 6.50 -5.04 -3.61
C GLN A 116 6.35 -3.50 -3.61
N GLU A 117 7.22 -2.74 -4.28
CA GLU A 117 7.06 -1.26 -4.34
C GLU A 117 6.05 -0.83 -5.42
N GLU A 118 6.00 -1.51 -6.57
CA GLU A 118 5.27 -1.02 -7.76
C GLU A 118 3.73 -0.96 -7.61
N ASN A 119 3.15 -1.66 -6.63
CA ASN A 119 1.70 -1.69 -6.41
C ASN A 119 1.25 -1.23 -5.00
N PHE A 120 2.16 -0.80 -4.12
CA PHE A 120 1.78 -0.39 -2.75
C PHE A 120 0.71 0.74 -2.76
N PRO A 121 -0.34 0.69 -1.91
CA PRO A 121 -0.64 -0.26 -0.83
C PRO A 121 -1.50 -1.47 -1.26
N TRP A 122 -1.69 -1.69 -2.56
CA TRP A 122 -2.57 -2.72 -3.10
C TRP A 122 -1.90 -4.09 -3.09
N SER A 123 -2.62 -5.08 -2.57
CA SER A 123 -2.12 -6.46 -2.39
C SER A 123 -2.44 -7.37 -3.57
N HIS A 124 -3.15 -6.84 -4.58
CA HIS A 124 -3.51 -7.50 -5.83
C HIS A 124 -3.29 -6.52 -6.99
N THR A 125 -2.82 -6.99 -8.14
CA THR A 125 -2.73 -6.18 -9.36
C THR A 125 -4.12 -5.63 -9.74
N PRO A 126 -4.29 -4.31 -9.95
CA PRO A 126 -5.60 -3.74 -10.23
C PRO A 126 -6.24 -4.29 -11.51
N ILE A 127 -7.54 -4.64 -11.44
CA ILE A 127 -8.29 -5.20 -12.58
C ILE A 127 -9.37 -4.21 -13.02
N CYS A 128 -9.33 -3.79 -14.28
CA CYS A 128 -10.06 -2.63 -14.80
C CYS A 128 -11.21 -2.96 -15.77
N THR A 129 -12.21 -2.09 -15.81
CA THR A 129 -13.15 -1.95 -16.93
C THR A 129 -12.44 -1.40 -18.19
N PRO A 130 -13.09 -1.46 -19.36
CA PRO A 130 -12.86 -0.45 -20.41
C PRO A 130 -13.14 0.97 -19.88
N SER A 131 -12.57 2.01 -20.51
CA SER A 131 -12.83 3.39 -20.11
C SER A 131 -14.33 3.75 -20.21
N LEU A 132 -14.88 4.36 -19.16
CA LEU A 132 -16.25 4.82 -19.07
C LEU A 132 -16.34 6.30 -19.53
N PRO A 133 -17.15 6.65 -20.56
CA PRO A 133 -17.20 8.01 -21.11
C PRO A 133 -17.47 9.14 -20.10
N SER A 134 -18.40 8.98 -19.16
CA SER A 134 -18.72 9.98 -18.13
C SER A 134 -17.54 10.30 -17.20
N LEU A 135 -16.71 9.31 -16.90
CA LEU A 135 -15.53 9.44 -16.05
C LEU A 135 -14.25 9.76 -16.85
N ASN A 136 -14.29 9.63 -18.18
CA ASN A 136 -13.12 9.65 -19.08
C ASN A 136 -11.97 8.74 -18.58
N SER A 137 -12.32 7.62 -17.94
CA SER A 137 -11.39 6.78 -17.19
C SER A 137 -11.97 5.38 -17.01
N PRO A 138 -11.15 4.31 -16.90
CA PRO A 138 -11.63 3.03 -16.41
C PRO A 138 -11.91 3.11 -14.90
N LEU A 139 -12.81 2.24 -14.42
CA LEU A 139 -12.89 1.88 -13.01
C LEU A 139 -12.14 0.57 -12.80
N CYS A 140 -11.32 0.50 -11.76
CA CYS A 140 -10.57 -0.71 -11.42
C CYS A 140 -10.82 -1.11 -9.97
N VAL A 141 -10.69 -2.41 -9.71
CA VAL A 141 -10.66 -2.97 -8.36
C VAL A 141 -9.27 -2.77 -7.77
N TYR A 142 -9.19 -2.07 -6.65
CA TYR A 142 -8.00 -1.85 -5.84
C TYR A 142 -8.23 -2.45 -4.46
N THR A 143 -7.52 -3.53 -4.10
CA THR A 143 -7.71 -4.20 -2.81
C THR A 143 -6.42 -4.24 -2.03
N SER A 144 -6.46 -3.77 -0.77
CA SER A 144 -5.39 -3.92 0.20
C SER A 144 -5.83 -4.91 1.27
N THR A 145 -5.13 -6.04 1.41
CA THR A 145 -5.39 -7.03 2.45
C THR A 145 -4.67 -6.72 3.76
N THR A 146 -3.69 -5.81 3.74
CA THR A 146 -2.92 -5.36 4.90
C THR A 146 -3.50 -4.11 5.58
N PHE A 147 -4.35 -3.36 4.88
CA PHE A 147 -5.01 -2.16 5.40
C PHE A 147 -5.71 -2.41 6.75
N ALA A 148 -5.64 -1.42 7.64
CA ALA A 148 -6.19 -1.47 9.00
C ALA A 148 -5.79 -2.75 9.76
N SER A 149 -4.47 -2.97 9.90
CA SER A 149 -3.88 -4.10 10.64
C SER A 149 -4.32 -5.49 10.13
N GLY A 150 -4.53 -5.61 8.81
CA GLY A 150 -4.96 -6.86 8.18
C GLY A 150 -6.47 -7.09 8.12
N ARG A 151 -7.29 -6.13 8.57
CA ARG A 151 -8.75 -6.15 8.36
C ARG A 151 -9.11 -6.09 6.87
N GLY A 152 -8.36 -5.32 6.10
CA GLY A 152 -8.49 -5.18 4.65
C GLY A 152 -9.56 -4.19 4.19
N LEU A 153 -9.43 -3.78 2.93
CA LEU A 153 -10.31 -2.83 2.24
C LEU A 153 -10.22 -3.04 0.72
N SER A 154 -11.37 -3.03 0.03
CA SER A 154 -11.43 -3.00 -1.44
C SER A 154 -12.18 -1.77 -1.97
N ILE A 155 -11.67 -1.18 -3.04
CA ILE A 155 -12.15 0.06 -3.63
C ILE A 155 -12.33 -0.14 -5.15
N PHE A 156 -13.52 0.12 -5.66
CA PHE A 156 -13.81 0.16 -7.09
C PHE A 156 -13.87 1.63 -7.58
N THR A 157 -12.74 2.15 -8.07
CA THR A 157 -12.57 3.58 -8.36
C THR A 157 -11.64 3.83 -9.56
N THR A 158 -11.45 5.09 -9.95
CA THR A 158 -10.54 5.47 -11.05
C THR A 158 -9.07 5.44 -10.57
N PRO A 159 -8.08 5.23 -11.46
CA PRO A 159 -6.67 5.22 -11.06
C PRO A 159 -6.19 6.51 -10.36
N ASN A 160 -6.77 7.67 -10.70
CA ASN A 160 -6.45 8.93 -10.04
C ASN A 160 -6.95 8.97 -8.58
N LEU A 161 -8.20 8.55 -8.35
CA LEU A 161 -8.77 8.45 -7.00
C LEU A 161 -8.07 7.36 -6.17
N ALA A 162 -7.68 6.23 -6.78
CA ALA A 162 -6.89 5.21 -6.12
C ALA A 162 -5.53 5.75 -5.63
N ASN A 163 -4.81 6.51 -6.47
CA ASN A 163 -3.58 7.17 -6.05
C ASN A 163 -3.80 8.17 -4.90
N HIS A 164 -4.94 8.87 -4.88
CA HIS A 164 -5.30 9.71 -3.74
C HIS A 164 -5.57 8.89 -2.47
N PHE A 165 -6.37 7.82 -2.53
CA PHE A 165 -6.58 6.93 -1.38
C PHE A 165 -5.25 6.36 -0.86
N ALA A 166 -4.38 5.88 -1.74
CA ALA A 166 -3.05 5.37 -1.41
C ALA A 166 -2.20 6.39 -0.65
N SER A 167 -2.32 7.69 -0.95
CA SER A 167 -1.58 8.77 -0.28
C SER A 167 -2.09 9.14 1.12
N LEU A 168 -3.23 8.58 1.58
CA LEU A 168 -3.78 8.90 2.89
C LEU A 168 -2.94 8.24 4.00
N PRO A 169 -2.61 8.94 5.11
CA PRO A 169 -1.74 8.42 6.17
C PRO A 169 -2.12 7.06 6.73
N VAL A 170 -3.42 6.72 6.75
CA VAL A 170 -3.96 5.42 7.23
C VAL A 170 -3.55 4.20 6.39
N PHE A 171 -3.07 4.38 5.16
CA PHE A 171 -2.46 3.30 4.37
C PHE A 171 -0.97 3.11 4.67
N HIS A 172 -0.29 4.13 5.21
CA HIS A 172 1.13 4.10 5.54
C HIS A 172 1.41 3.81 7.03
N ASN A 173 0.50 4.18 7.93
CA ASN A 173 0.64 4.00 9.37
C ASN A 173 -0.67 3.51 10.00
N ALA A 174 -0.73 2.21 10.30
CA ALA A 174 -1.89 1.59 10.95
C ALA A 174 -2.10 2.05 12.41
N SER A 175 -1.07 2.57 13.09
CA SER A 175 -1.18 3.05 14.47
C SER A 175 -2.16 4.20 14.63
N ILE A 176 -2.37 5.01 13.57
CA ILE A 176 -3.36 6.10 13.54
C ILE A 176 -4.78 5.59 13.87
N LEU A 177 -5.10 4.36 13.47
CA LEU A 177 -6.39 3.73 13.76
C LEU A 177 -6.42 3.13 15.18
N ALA A 178 -5.31 2.55 15.63
CA ALA A 178 -5.18 1.98 16.98
C ALA A 178 -5.19 3.05 18.09
N GLU A 179 -4.52 4.18 17.87
CA GLU A 179 -4.49 5.35 18.77
C GLU A 179 -5.88 5.97 18.98
N GLN A 180 -6.80 5.78 18.03
CA GLN A 180 -8.19 6.23 18.11
C GLN A 180 -9.16 5.10 18.51
N ASP A 181 -8.67 3.88 18.75
CA ASP A 181 -9.47 2.66 18.94
C ASP A 181 -10.56 2.54 17.84
N ILE A 182 -10.10 2.48 16.60
CA ILE A 182 -10.90 2.21 15.39
C ILE A 182 -10.64 0.75 14.98
N ASN A 183 -11.72 0.05 14.66
CA ASN A 183 -11.80 -1.40 14.44
C ASN A 183 -11.70 -2.28 15.69
N GLY A 184 -11.53 -1.69 16.89
CA GLY A 184 -11.73 -2.39 18.15
C GLY A 184 -13.20 -2.78 18.36
N ASP A 185 -13.44 -3.88 19.07
CA ASP A 185 -14.75 -4.12 19.67
C ASP A 185 -14.85 -3.34 20.98
N THR A 186 -15.82 -2.43 21.06
CA THR A 186 -16.08 -1.60 22.23
C THR A 186 -16.82 -2.37 23.34
N GLY A 187 -17.36 -3.56 23.05
CA GLY A 187 -18.23 -4.33 23.93
C GLY A 187 -19.61 -3.71 24.19
N THR A 188 -19.85 -2.48 23.75
CA THR A 188 -21.09 -1.72 24.00
C THR A 188 -22.30 -2.23 23.21
N TRP A 189 -22.06 -3.03 22.17
CA TRP A 189 -23.07 -3.57 21.27
C TRP A 189 -22.80 -5.04 20.95
N ARG A 190 -23.78 -5.70 20.34
CA ARG A 190 -23.73 -7.08 19.84
C ARG A 190 -24.77 -7.29 18.73
N THR A 191 -24.63 -8.34 17.94
CA THR A 191 -25.67 -8.75 16.97
C THR A 191 -26.73 -9.65 17.61
N GLU A 192 -27.98 -9.49 17.19
CA GLU A 192 -29.08 -10.41 17.50
C GLU A 192 -29.99 -10.64 16.28
N THR A 193 -30.57 -11.84 16.20
CA THR A 193 -31.68 -12.13 15.28
C THR A 193 -32.97 -11.56 15.86
N ILE A 194 -33.41 -10.42 15.31
CA ILE A 194 -34.63 -9.72 15.73
C ILE A 194 -35.82 -10.26 14.90
N PRO A 195 -36.88 -10.80 15.55
CA PRO A 195 -38.05 -11.33 14.85
C PRO A 195 -38.65 -10.34 13.85
N GLY A 196 -38.79 -10.77 12.59
CA GLY A 196 -39.33 -9.95 11.50
C GLY A 196 -38.41 -8.82 10.99
N LYS A 197 -37.22 -8.60 11.57
CA LYS A 197 -36.23 -7.60 11.12
C LYS A 197 -34.90 -8.21 10.64
N GLY A 198 -34.60 -9.47 10.95
CA GLY A 198 -33.33 -10.11 10.59
C GLY A 198 -32.23 -9.87 11.62
N ILE A 199 -30.96 -9.96 11.24
CA ILE A 199 -29.82 -9.72 12.14
C ILE A 199 -29.57 -8.21 12.26
N GLY A 200 -29.74 -7.66 13.47
CA GLY A 200 -29.51 -6.26 13.79
C GLY A 200 -28.57 -6.04 14.98
N MET A 201 -28.11 -4.81 15.15
CA MET A 201 -27.32 -4.35 16.28
C MET A 201 -28.22 -4.04 17.49
N VAL A 202 -27.86 -4.54 18.67
CA VAL A 202 -28.46 -4.18 19.96
C VAL A 202 -27.36 -3.75 20.93
N ALA A 203 -27.71 -2.90 21.89
CA ALA A 203 -26.77 -2.52 22.96
C ALA A 203 -26.55 -3.70 23.93
N SER A 204 -25.33 -3.84 24.42
CA SER A 204 -24.94 -4.85 25.42
C SER A 204 -25.27 -4.41 26.85
N HIS A 205 -25.39 -3.11 27.08
CA HIS A 205 -25.76 -2.48 28.35
C HIS A 205 -26.55 -1.18 28.11
N THR A 206 -26.97 -0.50 29.18
CA THR A 206 -27.49 0.88 29.08
C THR A 206 -26.40 1.82 28.56
N LEU A 207 -26.74 2.71 27.64
CA LEU A 207 -25.85 3.71 27.07
C LEU A 207 -26.36 5.11 27.39
N ASP A 208 -25.44 6.02 27.71
CA ASP A 208 -25.71 7.44 27.95
C ASP A 208 -25.48 8.28 26.68
N PHE A 209 -26.00 9.51 26.66
CA PHE A 209 -25.86 10.39 25.52
C PHE A 209 -24.40 10.86 25.34
N GLY A 210 -23.77 10.41 24.25
CA GLY A 210 -22.37 10.67 23.94
C GLY A 210 -21.50 9.40 23.90
N ASP A 211 -22.02 8.26 24.37
CA ASP A 211 -21.30 6.98 24.32
C ASP A 211 -20.97 6.56 22.89
N ARG A 212 -19.69 6.19 22.66
CA ARG A 212 -19.24 5.67 21.37
C ARG A 212 -19.62 4.20 21.22
N VAL A 213 -20.75 3.96 20.57
CA VAL A 213 -21.20 2.60 20.22
C VAL A 213 -20.14 1.85 19.40
N THR A 214 -19.64 2.47 18.32
CA THR A 214 -18.79 1.77 17.36
C THR A 214 -17.93 2.73 16.53
N SER A 215 -16.77 2.25 16.07
CA SER A 215 -15.96 2.92 15.04
C SER A 215 -15.17 1.89 14.24
N TYR A 216 -15.43 1.78 12.94
CA TYR A 216 -14.75 0.86 12.03
C TYR A 216 -14.31 1.58 10.76
N THR A 217 -13.32 1.04 10.07
CA THR A 217 -13.05 1.35 8.66
C THR A 217 -14.01 0.59 7.74
N PRO A 218 -14.38 1.16 6.58
CA PRO A 218 -15.22 0.48 5.61
C PRO A 218 -14.52 -0.76 5.06
N ALA A 219 -15.30 -1.74 4.62
CA ALA A 219 -14.82 -2.94 3.95
C ALA A 219 -14.75 -2.75 2.42
N PHE A 220 -15.68 -1.96 1.89
CA PHE A 220 -15.87 -1.75 0.46
C PHE A 220 -16.21 -0.28 0.17
N LEU A 221 -15.61 0.26 -0.89
CA LEU A 221 -16.05 1.49 -1.55
C LEU A 221 -16.22 1.25 -3.06
N ALA A 222 -17.16 1.96 -3.68
CA ALA A 222 -17.27 2.09 -5.13
C ALA A 222 -17.61 3.53 -5.52
N VAL A 223 -17.11 4.03 -6.64
CA VAL A 223 -17.65 5.25 -7.27
C VAL A 223 -19.13 5.04 -7.60
N LEU A 224 -19.96 6.04 -7.32
CA LEU A 224 -21.37 6.04 -7.70
C LEU A 224 -21.48 6.36 -9.21
N GLU A 225 -21.61 5.32 -10.03
CA GLU A 225 -21.81 5.40 -11.48
C GLU A 225 -23.10 4.70 -11.94
N ASP A 226 -23.61 5.10 -13.10
CA ASP A 226 -24.85 4.62 -13.71
C ASP A 226 -24.67 3.93 -15.09
N GLU A 227 -23.45 3.93 -15.64
CA GLU A 227 -23.16 3.34 -16.97
C GLU A 227 -23.10 1.81 -16.97
N LEU A 228 -22.60 1.19 -15.91
CA LEU A 228 -22.42 -0.26 -15.86
C LEU A 228 -23.78 -0.95 -15.74
N GLY A 229 -24.12 -1.76 -16.75
CA GLY A 229 -25.24 -2.70 -16.64
C GLY A 229 -25.07 -3.61 -15.43
N THR A 230 -26.15 -3.89 -14.71
CA THR A 230 -26.18 -4.62 -13.42
C THR A 230 -25.22 -5.81 -13.31
N LEU A 231 -25.19 -6.71 -14.30
CA LEU A 231 -24.33 -7.91 -14.27
C LEU A 231 -22.84 -7.58 -14.45
N ASN A 232 -22.50 -6.48 -15.13
CA ASN A 232 -21.12 -5.99 -15.23
C ASN A 232 -20.67 -5.37 -13.90
N ARG A 233 -21.50 -4.52 -13.27
CA ARG A 233 -21.20 -3.95 -11.94
C ARG A 233 -20.99 -5.07 -10.91
N GLU A 234 -21.91 -6.02 -10.85
CA GLU A 234 -21.82 -7.20 -9.98
C GLU A 234 -20.53 -8.01 -10.20
N LYS A 235 -20.12 -8.24 -11.45
CA LYS A 235 -18.85 -8.93 -11.76
C LYS A 235 -17.66 -8.25 -11.07
N TRP A 236 -17.54 -6.93 -11.19
CA TRP A 236 -16.43 -6.18 -10.60
C TRP A 236 -16.50 -6.13 -9.08
N TRP A 237 -17.71 -5.96 -8.52
CA TRP A 237 -17.90 -5.94 -7.08
C TRP A 237 -17.69 -7.32 -6.43
N ARG A 238 -18.00 -8.43 -7.13
CA ARG A 238 -17.58 -9.77 -6.69
C ARG A 238 -16.07 -9.95 -6.67
N ILE A 239 -15.35 -9.42 -7.66
CA ILE A 239 -13.88 -9.45 -7.66
C ILE A 239 -13.35 -8.69 -6.43
N ALA A 240 -13.85 -7.48 -6.19
CA ALA A 240 -13.50 -6.66 -5.02
C ALA A 240 -13.70 -7.41 -3.68
N ILE A 241 -14.89 -7.96 -3.43
CA ILE A 241 -15.17 -8.70 -2.19
C ILE A 241 -14.41 -10.03 -2.11
N SER A 242 -14.16 -10.70 -3.24
CA SER A 242 -13.38 -11.95 -3.26
C SER A 242 -11.90 -11.77 -2.89
N GLN A 243 -11.34 -10.58 -3.16
CA GLN A 243 -9.95 -10.22 -2.87
C GLN A 243 -9.70 -9.78 -1.42
N LEU A 244 -10.76 -9.51 -0.64
CA LEU A 244 -10.64 -9.20 0.79
C LEU A 244 -10.06 -10.40 1.57
N PRO A 245 -9.43 -10.15 2.75
CA PRO A 245 -8.92 -11.22 3.60
C PRO A 245 -9.99 -12.24 3.99
N ASP A 246 -9.63 -13.52 3.93
CA ASP A 246 -10.38 -14.61 4.54
C ASP A 246 -10.06 -14.72 6.04
N GLY A 247 -10.94 -15.39 6.80
CA GLY A 247 -10.78 -15.60 8.24
C GLY A 247 -9.57 -16.48 8.59
N LYS A 248 -8.96 -16.22 9.75
CA LYS A 248 -7.89 -17.06 10.33
C LYS A 248 -8.43 -17.83 11.53
N ASP A 249 -7.99 -19.06 11.68
CA ASP A 249 -8.18 -19.89 12.89
C ASP A 249 -9.65 -20.04 13.38
N GLY A 250 -10.63 -19.77 12.51
CA GLY A 250 -12.07 -19.82 12.79
C GLY A 250 -12.74 -18.47 13.08
N GLU A 251 -12.01 -17.36 13.05
CA GLU A 251 -12.56 -16.00 13.25
C GLU A 251 -13.27 -15.46 11.99
N GLU A 252 -14.34 -14.68 12.20
CA GLU A 252 -15.14 -14.06 11.14
C GLU A 252 -14.41 -12.86 10.51
N SER A 253 -14.10 -12.96 9.21
CA SER A 253 -13.41 -11.88 8.48
C SER A 253 -14.33 -10.71 8.12
N VAL A 254 -13.75 -9.59 7.67
CA VAL A 254 -14.54 -8.47 7.14
C VAL A 254 -15.37 -8.87 5.89
N LYS A 255 -14.88 -9.87 5.14
CA LYS A 255 -15.50 -10.46 3.96
C LYS A 255 -16.71 -11.30 4.32
N ASP A 256 -16.60 -12.13 5.36
CA ASP A 256 -17.72 -12.91 5.92
C ASP A 256 -18.80 -11.98 6.47
N LYS A 257 -18.40 -10.99 7.28
CA LYS A 257 -19.28 -9.95 7.82
C LYS A 257 -20.06 -9.23 6.74
N PHE A 258 -19.37 -8.83 5.65
CA PHE A 258 -19.99 -8.20 4.48
C PHE A 258 -20.98 -9.15 3.79
N MET A 259 -20.61 -10.40 3.54
CA MET A 259 -21.46 -11.37 2.85
C MET A 259 -22.68 -11.81 3.67
N GLY A 260 -22.61 -11.70 5.00
CA GLY A 260 -23.72 -11.92 5.94
C GLY A 260 -24.68 -10.74 6.13
N LEU A 261 -24.52 -9.64 5.37
CA LEU A 261 -25.40 -8.46 5.45
C LEU A 261 -26.80 -8.70 4.85
N ALA A 262 -27.71 -7.74 5.11
CA ALA A 262 -29.06 -7.75 4.54
C ALA A 262 -29.04 -7.60 3.01
N THR A 263 -30.11 -8.02 2.34
CA THR A 263 -30.32 -7.88 0.88
C THR A 263 -31.72 -7.30 0.62
N VAL A 264 -31.92 -6.61 -0.50
CA VAL A 264 -33.23 -6.05 -0.88
C VAL A 264 -34.12 -7.09 -1.58
N TYR A 265 -33.53 -7.96 -2.39
CA TYR A 265 -34.27 -8.91 -3.24
C TYR A 265 -33.92 -10.38 -3.00
N GLY A 266 -32.70 -10.68 -2.53
CA GLY A 266 -32.21 -12.04 -2.34
C GLY A 266 -31.80 -12.76 -3.63
N ASP A 267 -31.53 -12.02 -4.71
CA ASP A 267 -31.14 -12.60 -6.01
C ASP A 267 -29.63 -12.92 -6.01
N GLU A 268 -29.30 -14.20 -5.85
CA GLU A 268 -27.91 -14.70 -5.82
C GLU A 268 -27.10 -14.39 -7.09
N ARG A 269 -27.73 -13.99 -8.20
CA ARG A 269 -27.03 -13.52 -9.41
C ARG A 269 -26.44 -12.12 -9.25
N VAL A 270 -26.95 -11.34 -8.30
CA VAL A 270 -26.58 -9.93 -8.03
C VAL A 270 -26.32 -9.67 -6.54
N LYS A 271 -26.01 -10.73 -5.78
CA LYS A 271 -25.80 -10.75 -4.32
C LYS A 271 -24.99 -9.58 -3.77
N VAL A 272 -23.87 -9.22 -4.39
CA VAL A 272 -22.99 -8.15 -3.86
C VAL A 272 -23.62 -6.78 -4.09
N GLN A 273 -24.15 -6.52 -5.28
CA GLN A 273 -24.90 -5.30 -5.59
C GLN A 273 -26.16 -5.16 -4.73
N ASP A 274 -26.83 -6.27 -4.41
CA ASP A 274 -28.03 -6.31 -3.54
C ASP A 274 -27.67 -6.05 -2.06
N ILE A 275 -26.53 -6.55 -1.58
CA ILE A 275 -25.95 -6.18 -0.28
C ILE A 275 -25.61 -4.69 -0.25
N VAL A 276 -24.84 -4.17 -1.21
CA VAL A 276 -24.47 -2.74 -1.23
C VAL A 276 -25.73 -1.88 -1.27
N LYS A 277 -26.73 -2.22 -2.08
CA LYS A 277 -28.01 -1.47 -2.16
C LYS A 277 -28.76 -1.40 -0.82
N ALA A 278 -28.71 -2.44 0.01
CA ALA A 278 -29.38 -2.46 1.32
C ALA A 278 -28.57 -1.81 2.44
N ASN A 279 -27.23 -1.72 2.32
CA ASN A 279 -26.33 -1.47 3.47
C ASN A 279 -25.38 -0.27 3.28
N THR A 280 -25.42 0.41 2.13
CA THR A 280 -24.44 1.46 1.80
C THR A 280 -24.75 2.82 2.39
N PHE A 281 -23.69 3.53 2.73
CA PHE A 281 -23.69 4.95 3.05
C PHE A 281 -22.98 5.72 1.93
N GLN A 282 -23.53 6.87 1.53
CA GLN A 282 -22.91 7.76 0.55
C GLN A 282 -21.89 8.69 1.22
N LEU A 283 -20.72 8.83 0.61
CA LEU A 283 -19.67 9.77 1.01
C LEU A 283 -19.06 10.46 -0.22
N GLU A 284 -18.42 11.61 -0.04
CA GLU A 284 -17.73 12.34 -1.10
C GLU A 284 -16.21 12.31 -0.87
N VAL A 285 -15.44 12.01 -1.91
CA VAL A 285 -13.97 12.09 -1.92
C VAL A 285 -13.55 12.83 -3.18
N GLN A 286 -12.80 13.92 -3.03
CA GLN A 286 -12.33 14.77 -4.13
C GLN A 286 -13.47 15.24 -5.08
N GLY A 287 -14.64 15.58 -4.53
CA GLY A 287 -15.81 15.97 -5.31
C GLY A 287 -16.57 14.82 -5.98
N ILE A 288 -16.16 13.56 -5.77
CA ILE A 288 -16.76 12.38 -6.38
C ILE A 288 -17.51 11.57 -5.33
N ASN A 289 -18.79 11.29 -5.61
CA ASN A 289 -19.64 10.47 -4.78
C ASN A 289 -19.23 9.00 -4.83
N HIS A 290 -19.14 8.38 -3.66
CA HIS A 290 -18.86 6.97 -3.49
C HIS A 290 -19.95 6.31 -2.63
N LEU A 291 -20.28 5.08 -2.98
CA LEU A 291 -21.01 4.13 -2.14
C LEU A 291 -20.00 3.40 -1.26
N ALA A 292 -20.18 3.43 0.06
CA ALA A 292 -19.32 2.74 1.02
C ALA A 292 -20.11 1.80 1.92
N VAL A 293 -19.49 0.72 2.40
CA VAL A 293 -20.13 -0.27 3.30
C VAL A 293 -19.24 -0.56 4.50
N TRP A 294 -19.83 -0.46 5.70
CA TRP A 294 -19.23 -0.78 6.99
C TRP A 294 -20.02 -1.94 7.62
N PRO A 295 -19.57 -3.20 7.52
CA PRO A 295 -20.40 -4.35 7.86
C PRO A 295 -20.98 -4.34 9.28
N GLU A 296 -20.22 -3.86 10.26
CA GLU A 296 -20.68 -3.68 11.64
C GLU A 296 -21.73 -2.56 11.75
N THR A 297 -21.44 -1.36 11.24
CA THR A 297 -22.37 -0.20 11.25
C THR A 297 -23.66 -0.48 10.49
N SER A 298 -23.61 -1.24 9.40
CA SER A 298 -24.77 -1.64 8.59
C SER A 298 -25.73 -2.60 9.31
N ARG A 299 -25.41 -3.09 10.52
CA ARG A 299 -26.36 -3.80 11.40
C ARG A 299 -27.31 -2.85 12.16
N LEU A 300 -27.07 -1.53 12.14
CA LEU A 300 -27.97 -0.56 12.75
C LEU A 300 -29.31 -0.50 12.00
N ASN A 301 -30.42 -0.51 12.74
CA ASN A 301 -31.76 -0.56 12.17
C ASN A 301 -32.27 0.82 11.71
N HIS A 302 -32.74 0.91 10.47
CA HIS A 302 -33.49 2.03 9.86
C HIS A 302 -34.86 2.25 10.55
N ASP A 303 -34.86 2.52 11.86
CA ASP A 303 -36.07 2.94 12.58
C ASP A 303 -36.28 4.45 12.45
N CYS A 304 -37.54 4.88 12.25
CA CYS A 304 -37.85 6.29 12.02
C CYS A 304 -37.64 7.18 13.27
N GLY A 305 -37.39 6.56 14.44
CA GLY A 305 -36.84 7.21 15.63
C GLY A 305 -35.42 6.69 15.92
N PRO A 306 -34.38 7.19 15.22
CA PRO A 306 -33.01 6.72 15.39
C PRO A 306 -32.49 7.04 16.81
N LYS A 307 -31.75 6.10 17.39
CA LYS A 307 -31.18 6.19 18.74
C LYS A 307 -29.68 6.54 18.77
N TYR A 308 -29.12 6.89 17.62
CA TYR A 308 -27.70 7.04 17.38
C TYR A 308 -27.47 8.13 16.33
N VAL A 309 -26.27 8.71 16.31
CA VAL A 309 -25.82 9.68 15.30
C VAL A 309 -24.50 9.16 14.73
N LEU A 310 -24.41 9.11 13.40
CA LEU A 310 -23.19 8.71 12.70
C LEU A 310 -22.38 9.95 12.30
N PHE A 311 -21.07 9.91 12.57
CA PHE A 311 -20.12 10.96 12.23
C PHE A 311 -19.01 10.37 11.36
N TYR A 312 -18.69 11.04 10.25
CA TYR A 312 -17.53 10.69 9.43
C TYR A 312 -16.29 11.42 9.95
N ALA A 313 -15.34 10.67 10.50
CA ALA A 313 -14.03 11.16 10.88
C ALA A 313 -13.16 11.39 9.63
N TYR A 314 -13.34 12.53 8.97
CA TYR A 314 -12.39 12.98 7.96
C TYR A 314 -11.10 13.41 8.64
N GLY A 315 -10.01 12.67 8.39
CA GLY A 315 -8.68 13.07 8.85
C GLY A 315 -8.23 14.35 8.15
N HIS A 316 -8.46 15.51 8.77
CA HIS A 316 -7.78 16.73 8.36
C HIS A 316 -6.27 16.56 8.60
N PRO A 317 -5.41 16.89 7.62
CA PRO A 317 -4.00 17.10 7.90
C PRO A 317 -3.85 18.30 8.86
N PRO A 318 -2.85 18.29 9.76
CA PRO A 318 -2.57 19.39 10.68
C PRO A 318 -1.98 20.63 9.98
#